data_AF-A0A252B6J9-F1
#
_entry.id   AF-A0A252B6J9-F1
#
_cell.length_a   1.000
_cell.length_b   1.000
_cell.length_c   1.000
_cell.angle_alpha   90.00
_cell.angle_beta   90.00
_cell.angle_gamma   90.00
#
_symmetry.space_group_name_H-M   'P 1'
#
loop_
_entity.id
_entity.type
_entity.pdbx_description
1 polymer ?
#
loop_
_entity_poly.entity_id
_entity_poly.type
_entity_poly.pdbx_seq_one_letter_code
_entity_poly.pdbx_strand_id
1 'polypeptide(L)'
;MQLTDKDCASIRLIKDIIDRELPIALDIFYEQVRKTPETRSFFPTEAKIAHAKHAQQEHWKNISSANFDQKYAEKVHTIGSVHARIGLEPRWYIGGYTIVLDHLIRSIISDLTPKTGLFAKKATISTEEMGEAIASLCKAVMLEMDLTISVYLEEAEKARQKSRDEVILREQTFVADSFGIILSEVAERNLSQKMDKELPSAYIPLRDNPLISRCAII
;
A
#
# COMPACT_ATOMS: atom_id res chain seq x y z
N MET A 1 9.03 -10.50 -13.37
CA MET A 1 9.28 -9.90 -14.71
C MET A 1 10.49 -8.98 -14.57
N GLN A 2 11.52 -9.09 -15.41
CA GLN A 2 12.74 -8.25 -15.26
C GLN A 2 12.78 -7.18 -16.36
N LEU A 3 13.11 -5.94 -16.00
CA LEU A 3 13.46 -4.88 -16.95
C LEU A 3 14.87 -5.14 -17.47
N THR A 4 15.03 -5.14 -18.79
CA THR A 4 16.34 -5.28 -19.44
C THR A 4 16.98 -3.92 -19.70
N ASP A 5 18.28 -3.89 -20.02
CA ASP A 5 18.96 -2.65 -20.44
C ASP A 5 18.30 -2.04 -21.69
N LYS A 6 17.78 -2.89 -22.58
CA LYS A 6 17.00 -2.46 -23.75
C LYS A 6 15.71 -1.76 -23.31
N ASP A 7 14.98 -2.33 -22.34
CA ASP A 7 13.78 -1.69 -21.81
C ASP A 7 14.08 -0.33 -21.19
N CYS A 8 15.17 -0.24 -20.41
CA CYS A 8 15.63 1.02 -19.82
C CYS A 8 15.99 2.06 -20.88
N ALA A 9 16.68 1.66 -21.96
CA ALA A 9 16.99 2.55 -23.08
C ALA A 9 15.70 3.04 -23.76
N SER A 10 14.74 2.15 -24.04
CA SER A 10 13.47 2.50 -24.68
C SER A 10 12.62 3.45 -23.84
N ILE A 11 12.61 3.31 -22.51
CA ILE A 11 11.93 4.26 -21.61
C ILE A 11 12.59 5.64 -21.69
N ARG A 12 13.93 5.70 -21.69
CA ARG A 12 14.66 6.98 -21.77
C ARG A 12 14.39 7.74 -23.07
N LEU A 13 14.11 7.05 -24.18
CA LEU A 13 13.74 7.68 -25.45
C LEU A 13 12.45 8.51 -25.36
N ILE A 14 11.52 8.12 -24.49
CA ILE A 14 10.23 8.81 -24.31
C ILE A 14 10.17 9.65 -23.03
N LYS A 15 11.31 9.82 -22.33
CA LYS A 15 11.40 10.53 -21.05
C LYS A 15 10.82 11.94 -21.13
N ASP A 16 11.20 12.72 -22.14
CA ASP A 16 10.76 14.11 -22.28
C ASP A 16 9.25 14.23 -22.49
N ILE A 17 8.64 13.23 -23.16
CA ILE A 17 7.19 13.14 -23.32
C ILE A 17 6.55 12.82 -21.97
N ILE A 18 7.07 11.82 -21.25
CA ILE A 18 6.56 11.44 -19.92
C ILE A 18 6.61 12.63 -18.97
N ASP A 19 7.76 13.29 -18.85
CA ASP A 19 7.96 14.39 -17.89
C ASP A 19 7.06 15.60 -18.20
N ARG A 20 6.79 15.86 -19.49
CA ARG A 20 5.89 16.94 -19.92
C ARG A 20 4.42 16.61 -19.68
N GLU A 21 4.02 15.36 -19.93
CA GLU A 21 2.61 14.94 -19.93
C GLU A 21 2.13 14.43 -18.56
N LEU A 22 3.04 13.96 -17.71
CA LEU A 22 2.71 13.46 -16.38
C LEU A 22 1.96 14.46 -15.50
N PRO A 23 2.32 15.76 -15.43
CA PRO A 23 1.54 16.73 -14.65
C PRO A 23 0.06 16.78 -15.05
N ILE A 24 -0.24 16.63 -16.34
CA ILE A 24 -1.61 16.61 -16.90
C ILE A 24 -2.30 15.30 -16.55
N ALA A 25 -1.61 14.17 -16.73
CA ALA A 25 -2.11 12.85 -16.34
C ALA A 25 -2.48 12.79 -14.84
N LEU A 26 -1.67 13.41 -13.99
CA LEU A 26 -1.93 13.51 -12.56
C LEU A 26 -3.11 14.45 -12.25
N ASP A 27 -3.32 15.52 -13.02
CA ASP A 27 -4.53 16.34 -12.86
C ASP A 27 -5.80 15.53 -13.14
N ILE A 28 -5.81 14.74 -14.22
CA ILE A 28 -6.92 13.83 -14.56
C ILE A 28 -7.13 12.82 -13.43
N PHE A 29 -6.05 12.21 -12.93
CA PHE A 29 -6.12 11.27 -11.80
C PHE A 29 -6.72 11.92 -10.54
N TYR A 30 -6.25 13.10 -10.14
CA TYR A 30 -6.78 13.75 -8.93
C TYR A 30 -8.18 14.32 -9.13
N GLU A 31 -8.60 14.64 -10.36
CA GLU A 31 -10.00 14.93 -10.63
C GLU A 31 -10.88 13.69 -10.38
N GLN A 32 -10.42 12.50 -10.80
CA GLN A 32 -11.11 11.25 -10.49
C GLN A 32 -11.14 10.97 -8.98
N VAL A 33 -10.01 11.17 -8.27
CA VAL A 33 -9.96 11.02 -6.80
C VAL A 33 -11.01 11.88 -6.10
N ARG A 34 -11.20 13.13 -6.55
CA ARG A 34 -12.23 14.03 -5.97
C ARG A 34 -13.65 13.52 -6.18
N LYS A 35 -13.91 12.76 -7.24
CA LYS A 35 -15.22 12.22 -7.59
C LYS A 35 -15.52 10.89 -6.90
N THR A 36 -14.52 10.21 -6.34
CA THR A 36 -14.65 8.88 -5.73
C THR A 36 -14.55 8.98 -4.20
N PRO A 37 -15.66 8.83 -3.45
CA PRO A 37 -15.71 9.00 -1.99
C PRO A 37 -14.64 8.22 -1.23
N GLU A 38 -14.40 6.97 -1.62
CA GLU A 38 -13.44 6.05 -1.00
C GLU A 38 -12.01 6.60 -1.06
N THR A 39 -11.65 7.27 -2.15
CA THR A 39 -10.30 7.84 -2.33
C THR A 39 -10.22 9.29 -1.86
N ARG A 40 -11.30 10.07 -2.02
CA ARG A 40 -11.40 11.46 -1.55
C ARG A 40 -11.17 11.58 -0.05
N SER A 41 -11.60 10.59 0.73
CA SER A 41 -11.46 10.58 2.20
C SER A 41 -10.00 10.73 2.67
N PHE A 42 -9.03 10.25 1.89
CA PHE A 42 -7.59 10.38 2.18
C PHE A 42 -7.03 11.79 1.92
N PHE A 43 -7.79 12.65 1.24
CA PHE A 43 -7.37 13.98 0.81
C PHE A 43 -8.35 15.03 1.31
N PRO A 44 -8.33 15.38 2.61
CA PRO A 44 -9.28 16.33 3.19
C PRO A 44 -9.11 17.77 2.71
N THR A 45 -7.98 18.09 2.07
CA THR A 45 -7.66 19.43 1.57
C THR A 45 -6.96 19.39 0.22
N GLU A 46 -7.14 20.45 -0.58
CA GLU A 46 -6.42 20.62 -1.85
C GLU A 46 -4.89 20.71 -1.65
N ALA A 47 -4.43 21.20 -0.50
CA ALA A 47 -3.01 21.21 -0.15
C ALA A 47 -2.43 19.79 -0.04
N LYS A 48 -3.20 18.83 0.50
CA LYS A 48 -2.79 17.41 0.54
C LYS A 48 -2.74 16.79 -0.86
N ILE A 49 -3.69 17.14 -1.72
CA ILE A 49 -3.67 16.73 -3.14
C ILE A 49 -2.42 17.28 -3.84
N ALA A 50 -2.15 18.58 -3.71
CA ALA A 50 -1.00 19.22 -4.33
C ALA A 50 0.33 18.61 -3.85
N HIS A 51 0.46 18.34 -2.55
CA HIS A 51 1.63 17.68 -1.99
C HIS A 51 1.81 16.26 -2.54
N ALA A 52 0.73 15.47 -2.58
CA ALA A 52 0.78 14.11 -3.12
C ALA A 52 1.08 14.09 -4.63
N LYS A 53 0.52 15.03 -5.39
CA LYS A 53 0.82 15.23 -6.82
C LYS A 53 2.30 15.49 -7.03
N HIS A 54 2.90 16.39 -6.23
CA HIS A 54 4.32 16.67 -6.31
C HIS A 54 5.18 15.43 -5.99
N ALA A 55 4.82 14.69 -4.93
CA ALA A 55 5.51 13.44 -4.59
C ALA A 55 5.43 12.39 -5.72
N GLN A 56 4.27 12.27 -6.38
CA GLN A 56 4.11 11.38 -7.53
C GLN A 56 4.99 11.81 -8.71
N GLN A 57 5.07 13.12 -9.00
CA GLN A 57 5.99 13.62 -10.04
C GLN A 57 7.44 13.24 -9.76
N GLU A 58 7.90 13.41 -8.52
CA GLU A 58 9.26 13.02 -8.12
C GLU A 58 9.51 11.51 -8.12
N HIS A 59 8.48 10.70 -7.90
CA HIS A 59 8.57 9.24 -8.04
C HIS A 59 8.71 8.84 -9.52
N TRP A 60 7.84 9.37 -10.38
CA TRP A 60 7.84 9.07 -11.80
C TRP A 60 9.10 9.52 -12.53
N LYS A 61 9.84 10.52 -12.03
CA LYS A 61 11.17 10.87 -12.57
C LYS A 61 12.16 9.69 -12.55
N ASN A 62 12.06 8.80 -11.55
CA ASN A 62 12.89 7.60 -11.51
C ASN A 62 12.48 6.61 -12.61
N ILE A 63 11.17 6.45 -12.84
CA ILE A 63 10.62 5.60 -13.90
C ILE A 63 11.04 6.14 -15.27
N SER A 64 10.78 7.43 -15.56
CA SER A 64 11.09 8.05 -16.85
C SER A 64 12.58 8.12 -17.15
N SER A 65 13.42 8.18 -16.12
CA SER A 65 14.89 8.09 -16.26
C SER A 65 15.41 6.65 -16.32
N ALA A 66 14.55 5.65 -16.12
CA ALA A 66 14.91 4.25 -15.94
C ALA A 66 16.02 4.05 -14.89
N ASN A 67 15.89 4.74 -13.75
CA ASN A 67 16.82 4.68 -12.63
C ASN A 67 16.18 3.88 -11.48
N PHE A 68 16.35 2.56 -11.53
CA PHE A 68 15.84 1.61 -10.54
C PHE A 68 16.92 1.24 -9.53
N ASP A 69 17.44 2.24 -8.82
CA ASP A 69 18.51 2.10 -7.84
C ASP A 69 17.97 1.83 -6.42
N GLN A 70 18.87 1.82 -5.43
CA GLN A 70 18.49 1.65 -4.03
C GLN A 70 17.53 2.74 -3.53
N LYS A 71 17.69 3.99 -4.01
CA LYS A 71 16.79 5.10 -3.65
C LYS A 71 15.40 4.90 -4.21
N TYR A 72 15.28 4.31 -5.41
CA TYR A 72 13.99 3.89 -5.96
C TYR A 72 13.33 2.83 -5.08
N ALA A 73 14.08 1.81 -4.64
CA ALA A 73 13.56 0.77 -3.75
C ALA A 73 13.06 1.35 -2.41
N GLU A 74 13.80 2.29 -1.81
CA GLU A 74 13.39 3.00 -0.60
C GLU A 74 12.09 3.80 -0.79
N LYS A 75 11.94 4.48 -1.95
CA LYS A 75 10.70 5.20 -2.28
C LYS A 75 9.53 4.24 -2.44
N VAL A 76 9.70 3.15 -3.18
CA VAL A 76 8.67 2.10 -3.35
C VAL A 76 8.25 1.53 -2.00
N HIS A 77 9.20 1.22 -1.12
CA HIS A 77 8.89 0.78 0.23
C HIS A 77 8.08 1.84 0.99
N THR A 78 8.51 3.10 0.95
CA THR A 78 7.80 4.20 1.61
C THR A 78 6.36 4.33 1.09
N ILE A 79 6.15 4.25 -0.22
CA ILE A 79 4.83 4.32 -0.85
C ILE A 79 3.96 3.15 -0.37
N GLY A 80 4.45 1.91 -0.47
CA GLY A 80 3.72 0.72 -0.03
C GLY A 80 3.34 0.76 1.45
N SER A 81 4.27 1.13 2.33
CA SER A 81 4.02 1.28 3.77
C SER A 81 3.00 2.37 4.07
N VAL A 82 3.04 3.50 3.36
CA VAL A 82 2.05 4.57 3.54
C VAL A 82 0.66 4.09 3.14
N HIS A 83 0.54 3.42 1.99
CA HIS A 83 -0.75 2.89 1.51
C HIS A 83 -1.33 1.84 2.47
N ALA A 84 -0.49 0.95 3.01
CA ALA A 84 -0.90 -0.03 4.02
C ALA A 84 -1.37 0.63 5.30
N ARG A 85 -0.59 1.59 5.81
CA ARG A 85 -0.90 2.32 7.05
C ARG A 85 -2.22 3.08 6.98
N ILE A 86 -2.52 3.70 5.83
CA ILE A 86 -3.80 4.42 5.67
C ILE A 86 -4.95 3.49 5.27
N GLY A 87 -4.67 2.22 4.94
CA GLY A 87 -5.69 1.26 4.50
C GLY A 87 -6.24 1.55 3.10
N LEU A 88 -5.45 2.18 2.22
CA LEU A 88 -5.86 2.43 0.84
C LEU A 88 -5.80 1.12 0.06
N GLU A 89 -6.96 0.59 -0.33
CA GLU A 89 -7.04 -0.71 -1.01
C GLU A 89 -6.25 -0.71 -2.34
N PRO A 90 -5.55 -1.81 -2.67
CA PRO A 90 -4.76 -1.91 -3.91
C PRO A 90 -5.54 -1.61 -5.20
N ARG A 91 -6.85 -1.86 -5.23
CA ARG A 91 -7.70 -1.55 -6.41
C ARG A 91 -7.63 -0.07 -6.80
N TRP A 92 -7.56 0.82 -5.82
CA TRP A 92 -7.52 2.27 -6.06
C TRP A 92 -6.14 2.70 -6.56
N TYR A 93 -5.10 2.07 -6.04
CA TYR A 93 -3.72 2.25 -6.50
C TYR A 93 -3.57 1.85 -7.97
N ILE A 94 -4.02 0.65 -8.33
CA ILE A 94 -4.00 0.12 -9.70
C ILE A 94 -4.84 1.00 -10.65
N GLY A 95 -6.02 1.42 -10.19
CA GLY A 95 -6.90 2.31 -10.96
C GLY A 95 -6.25 3.67 -11.24
N GLY A 96 -5.52 4.23 -10.27
CA GLY A 96 -4.77 5.47 -10.45
C GLY A 96 -3.71 5.38 -11.54
N TYR A 97 -2.93 4.30 -11.55
CA TYR A 97 -1.95 4.06 -12.61
C TYR A 97 -2.60 3.81 -13.97
N THR A 98 -3.78 3.20 -14.03
CA THR A 98 -4.49 3.00 -15.30
C THR A 98 -4.84 4.35 -15.94
N ILE A 99 -5.27 5.33 -15.14
CA ILE A 99 -5.57 6.68 -15.62
C ILE A 99 -4.30 7.36 -16.14
N VAL A 100 -3.21 7.30 -15.36
CA VAL A 100 -1.94 7.93 -15.75
C VAL A 100 -1.37 7.29 -17.01
N LEU A 101 -1.37 5.96 -17.08
CA LEU A 101 -0.80 5.21 -18.19
C LEU A 101 -1.62 5.39 -19.48
N ASP A 102 -2.95 5.46 -19.42
CA ASP A 102 -3.79 5.76 -20.59
C ASP A 102 -3.42 7.12 -21.21
N HIS A 103 -3.30 8.18 -20.39
CA HIS A 103 -2.90 9.50 -20.88
C HIS A 103 -1.50 9.48 -21.51
N LEU A 104 -0.53 8.86 -20.81
CA LEU A 104 0.84 8.80 -21.29
C LEU A 104 0.96 8.04 -22.61
N ILE A 105 0.31 6.87 -22.74
CA ILE A 105 0.34 6.08 -23.98
C ILE A 105 -0.25 6.88 -25.14
N ARG A 106 -1.41 7.52 -24.95
CA ARG A 106 -2.03 8.35 -26.00
C ARG A 106 -1.12 9.50 -26.41
N SER A 107 -0.46 10.13 -25.44
CA SER A 107 0.44 11.26 -25.70
C SER A 107 1.70 10.83 -26.43
N ILE A 108 2.29 9.69 -26.06
CA ILE A 108 3.43 9.08 -26.75
C ILE A 108 3.07 8.78 -28.21
N ILE A 109 1.92 8.14 -28.46
CA ILE A 109 1.46 7.85 -29.82
C ILE A 109 1.24 9.15 -30.61
N SER A 110 0.60 10.15 -30.01
CA SER A 110 0.32 11.44 -30.65
C SER A 110 1.60 12.20 -31.03
N ASP A 111 2.62 12.17 -30.18
CA ASP A 111 3.88 12.90 -30.41
C ASP A 111 4.79 12.23 -31.42
N LEU A 112 4.82 10.89 -31.42
CA LEU A 112 5.76 10.11 -32.22
C LEU A 112 5.18 9.69 -33.58
N THR A 113 3.85 9.74 -33.75
CA THR A 113 3.24 9.53 -35.06
C THR A 113 3.55 10.71 -35.98
N PRO A 114 4.19 10.48 -37.15
CA PRO A 114 4.48 11.57 -38.08
C PRO A 114 3.19 12.25 -38.55
N LYS A 115 3.12 13.56 -38.38
CA LYS A 115 2.01 14.37 -38.91
C LYS A 115 2.08 14.39 -40.43
N THR A 116 0.97 14.13 -41.10
CA THR A 116 0.89 14.23 -42.56
C THR A 116 0.82 15.71 -42.99
N GLY A 117 1.67 16.14 -43.92
CA GLY A 117 1.65 17.50 -44.45
C GLY A 117 2.95 17.93 -45.14
N LEU A 118 2.88 19.03 -45.91
CA LEU A 118 4.00 19.60 -46.69
C LEU A 118 5.20 20.06 -45.83
N PHE A 119 5.01 20.21 -44.51
CA PHE A 119 6.04 20.56 -43.52
C PHE A 119 6.22 19.47 -42.45
N ALA A 120 5.87 18.21 -42.76
CA ALA A 120 6.02 17.10 -41.84
C ALA A 120 7.48 16.96 -41.39
N LYS A 121 7.74 17.12 -40.08
CA LYS A 121 9.01 16.70 -39.49
C LYS A 121 9.10 15.18 -39.65
N LYS A 122 10.28 14.69 -40.06
CA LYS A 122 10.58 13.26 -40.11
C LYS A 122 10.30 12.67 -38.72
N ALA A 123 9.63 11.51 -38.67
CA ALA A 123 9.42 10.79 -37.42
C ALA A 123 10.78 10.57 -36.73
N THR A 124 10.85 10.92 -35.44
CA THR A 124 12.09 10.85 -34.66
C THR A 124 12.51 9.40 -34.42
N ILE A 125 11.56 8.47 -34.40
CA ILE A 125 11.78 7.02 -34.22
C ILE A 125 10.84 6.20 -35.15
N SER A 126 11.15 4.93 -35.35
CA SER A 126 10.31 3.96 -36.07
C SER A 126 9.06 3.54 -35.28
N THR A 127 8.08 2.96 -35.98
CA THR A 127 6.87 2.39 -35.36
C THR A 127 7.22 1.27 -34.38
N GLU A 128 8.23 0.46 -34.73
CA GLU A 128 8.76 -0.61 -33.90
C GLU A 128 9.37 -0.05 -32.60
N GLU A 129 10.23 0.97 -32.69
CA GLU A 129 10.82 1.64 -31.51
C GLU A 129 9.75 2.27 -30.61
N MET A 130 8.69 2.85 -31.20
CA MET A 130 7.55 3.37 -30.44
C MET A 130 6.81 2.25 -29.69
N GLY A 131 6.56 1.13 -30.35
CA GLY A 131 5.95 -0.05 -29.74
C GLY A 131 6.80 -0.60 -28.59
N GLU A 132 8.13 -0.65 -28.78
CA GLU A 132 9.08 -1.05 -27.74
C GLU A 132 9.06 -0.09 -26.55
N ALA A 133 9.06 1.24 -26.78
CA ALA A 133 9.01 2.22 -25.70
C ALA A 133 7.73 2.12 -24.88
N ILE A 134 6.57 1.94 -25.52
CA ILE A 134 5.29 1.73 -24.84
C ILE A 134 5.32 0.43 -24.03
N ALA A 135 5.79 -0.67 -24.63
CA ALA A 135 5.88 -1.96 -23.95
C ALA A 135 6.82 -1.89 -22.73
N SER A 136 7.97 -1.23 -22.86
CA SER A 136 8.92 -1.06 -21.75
C SER A 136 8.37 -0.16 -20.65
N LEU A 137 7.64 0.90 -20.98
CA LEU A 137 6.91 1.72 -20.00
C LEU A 137 5.89 0.88 -19.23
N CYS A 138 5.07 0.08 -19.92
CA CYS A 138 4.11 -0.81 -19.30
C CYS A 138 4.80 -1.81 -18.36
N LYS A 139 5.91 -2.42 -18.78
CA LYS A 139 6.70 -3.33 -17.93
C LYS A 139 7.20 -2.62 -16.67
N ALA A 140 7.70 -1.39 -16.79
CA ALA A 140 8.21 -0.64 -15.66
C ALA A 140 7.11 -0.29 -14.65
N VAL A 141 5.93 0.12 -15.15
CA VAL A 141 4.76 0.37 -14.30
C VAL A 141 4.26 -0.91 -13.63
N MET A 142 4.19 -2.03 -14.35
CA MET A 142 3.79 -3.31 -13.74
C MET A 142 4.79 -3.78 -12.67
N LEU A 143 6.09 -3.60 -12.89
CA LEU A 143 7.12 -3.90 -11.90
C LEU A 143 7.00 -2.99 -10.67
N GLU A 144 6.78 -1.69 -10.88
CA GLU A 144 6.52 -0.74 -9.80
C GLU A 144 5.31 -1.20 -8.95
N MET A 145 4.19 -1.52 -9.59
CA MET A 145 3.00 -1.99 -8.90
C MET A 145 3.27 -3.25 -8.09
N ASP A 146 3.96 -4.23 -8.68
CA ASP A 146 4.30 -5.49 -8.02
C ASP A 146 5.10 -5.25 -6.73
N LEU A 147 6.13 -4.40 -6.81
CA LEU A 147 6.97 -4.08 -5.66
C LEU A 147 6.20 -3.30 -4.59
N THR A 148 5.45 -2.26 -4.98
CA THR A 148 4.68 -1.44 -4.03
C THR A 148 3.56 -2.24 -3.35
N ILE A 149 2.85 -3.09 -4.10
CA ILE A 149 1.79 -3.95 -3.56
C ILE A 149 2.39 -5.04 -2.66
N SER A 150 3.56 -5.58 -3.01
CA SER A 150 4.25 -6.54 -2.14
C SER A 150 4.56 -5.93 -0.77
N VAL A 151 5.12 -4.72 -0.73
CA VAL A 151 5.35 -4.00 0.53
C VAL A 151 4.04 -3.69 1.24
N TYR A 152 3.00 -3.27 0.51
CA TYR A 152 1.68 -3.04 1.11
C TYR A 152 1.16 -4.29 1.83
N LEU A 153 1.23 -5.45 1.19
CA LEU A 153 0.71 -6.71 1.74
C LEU A 153 1.53 -7.14 2.96
N GLU A 154 2.85 -7.00 2.90
CA GLU A 154 3.74 -7.29 4.02
C GLU A 154 3.43 -6.39 5.23
N GLU A 155 3.34 -5.09 5.03
CA GLU A 155 3.06 -4.14 6.11
C GLU A 155 1.64 -4.29 6.68
N ALA A 156 0.66 -4.59 5.82
CA ALA A 156 -0.69 -4.91 6.26
C ALA A 156 -0.74 -6.20 7.09
N GLU A 157 0.01 -7.24 6.71
CA GLU A 157 0.08 -8.48 7.48
C GLU A 157 0.79 -8.31 8.81
N LYS A 158 1.91 -7.58 8.84
CA LYS A 158 2.60 -7.20 10.09
C LYS A 158 1.66 -6.46 11.05
N ALA A 159 0.88 -5.50 10.54
CA ALA A 159 -0.09 -4.77 11.35
C ALA A 159 -1.20 -5.69 11.89
N ARG A 160 -1.71 -6.62 11.08
CA ARG A 160 -2.70 -7.61 11.51
C ARG A 160 -2.15 -8.55 12.58
N GLN A 161 -0.93 -9.07 12.39
CA GLN A 161 -0.30 -9.95 13.35
C GLN A 161 -0.08 -9.25 14.68
N LYS A 162 0.44 -8.02 14.66
CA LYS A 162 0.61 -7.22 15.87
C LYS A 162 -0.71 -7.01 16.62
N SER A 163 -1.78 -6.67 15.91
CA SER A 163 -3.10 -6.50 16.52
C SER A 163 -3.64 -7.81 17.14
N ARG A 164 -3.40 -8.97 16.49
CA ARG A 164 -3.74 -10.28 17.05
C ARG A 164 -2.95 -10.58 18.33
N ASP A 165 -1.65 -10.35 18.31
CA ASP A 165 -0.78 -10.58 19.45
C ASP A 165 -1.15 -9.69 20.65
N GLU A 166 -1.53 -8.44 20.40
CA GLU A 166 -2.03 -7.51 21.42
C GLU A 166 -3.34 -7.99 22.06
N VAL A 167 -4.26 -8.54 21.26
CA VAL A 167 -5.52 -9.12 21.77
C VAL A 167 -5.24 -10.35 22.63
N ILE A 168 -4.38 -11.25 22.16
CA ILE A 168 -3.97 -12.46 22.91
C ILE A 168 -3.30 -12.06 24.22
N LEU A 169 -2.36 -11.12 24.20
CA LEU A 169 -1.66 -10.66 25.40
C LEU A 169 -2.62 -10.00 26.39
N ARG A 170 -3.56 -9.20 25.92
CA ARG A 170 -4.59 -8.58 26.77
C ARG A 170 -5.48 -9.63 27.43
N GLU A 171 -5.87 -10.65 26.68
CA GLU A 171 -6.63 -11.79 27.19
C GLU A 171 -5.85 -12.56 28.26
N GLN A 172 -4.61 -12.92 27.97
CA GLN A 172 -3.73 -13.62 28.91
C GLN A 172 -3.49 -12.81 30.19
N THR A 173 -3.26 -11.50 30.07
CA THR A 173 -3.09 -10.61 31.22
C THR A 173 -4.35 -10.56 32.07
N PHE A 174 -5.52 -10.38 31.43
CA PHE A 174 -6.80 -10.37 32.14
C PHE A 174 -7.08 -11.68 32.89
N VAL A 175 -6.80 -12.83 32.25
CA VAL A 175 -6.95 -14.14 32.88
C VAL A 175 -5.97 -14.28 34.06
N ALA A 176 -4.69 -13.99 33.85
CA ALA A 176 -3.66 -14.08 34.88
C ALA A 176 -3.99 -13.21 36.11
N ASP A 177 -4.39 -11.96 35.90
CA ASP A 177 -4.79 -11.05 36.98
C ASP A 177 -6.02 -11.56 37.74
N SER A 178 -6.99 -12.13 37.02
CA SER A 178 -8.23 -12.65 37.62
C SER A 178 -7.98 -13.87 38.50
N PHE A 179 -7.16 -14.82 38.03
CA PHE A 179 -6.77 -15.98 38.84
C PHE A 179 -5.78 -15.59 39.95
N GLY A 180 -4.91 -14.60 39.74
CA GLY A 180 -3.99 -14.09 40.75
C GLY A 180 -4.71 -13.59 42.00
N ILE A 181 -5.79 -12.82 41.83
CA ILE A 181 -6.63 -12.34 42.94
C ILE A 181 -7.18 -13.51 43.76
N ILE A 182 -7.76 -14.52 43.11
CA ILE A 182 -8.33 -15.69 43.80
C ILE A 182 -7.25 -16.50 44.51
N LEU A 183 -6.09 -16.70 43.88
CA LEU A 183 -4.99 -17.45 44.48
C LEU A 183 -4.39 -16.72 45.70
N SER A 184 -4.34 -15.39 45.69
CA SER A 184 -3.93 -14.59 46.85
C SER A 184 -4.88 -14.77 48.04
N GLU A 185 -6.20 -14.73 47.82
CA GLU A 185 -7.20 -14.97 48.88
C GLU A 185 -7.06 -16.38 49.48
N VAL A 186 -6.84 -17.38 48.62
CA VAL A 186 -6.60 -18.76 49.07
C VAL A 186 -5.33 -18.87 49.92
N ALA A 187 -4.25 -18.19 49.54
CA ALA A 187 -3.01 -18.17 50.32
C ALA A 187 -3.20 -17.54 51.72
N GLU A 188 -4.10 -16.56 51.83
CA GLU A 188 -4.51 -15.94 53.09
C GLU A 188 -5.53 -16.78 53.89
N ARG A 189 -5.81 -18.00 53.44
CA ARG A 189 -6.83 -18.92 53.99
C ARG A 189 -8.26 -18.38 53.88
N ASN A 190 -8.50 -17.37 53.05
CA ASN A 190 -9.85 -16.92 52.71
C ASN A 190 -10.40 -17.77 51.57
N LEU A 191 -11.07 -18.85 51.96
CA LEU A 191 -11.60 -19.79 50.98
C LEU A 191 -13.04 -19.47 50.53
N SER A 192 -13.65 -18.40 51.04
CA SER A 192 -15.04 -18.05 50.72
C SER A 192 -15.21 -17.36 49.36
N GLN A 193 -14.12 -16.86 48.78
CA GLN A 193 -14.12 -16.10 47.53
C GLN A 193 -14.33 -16.99 46.31
N LYS A 194 -15.04 -16.46 45.31
CA LYS A 194 -15.31 -17.12 44.03
C LYS A 194 -14.92 -16.23 42.87
N MET A 195 -14.53 -16.86 41.77
CA MET A 195 -14.29 -16.16 40.51
C MET A 195 -15.62 -15.77 39.85
N ASP A 196 -16.05 -14.51 40.01
CA ASP A 196 -17.28 -13.98 39.41
C ASP A 196 -17.03 -13.14 38.13
N LYS A 197 -15.78 -13.16 37.63
CA LYS A 197 -15.45 -12.49 36.37
C LYS A 197 -15.89 -13.32 35.17
N GLU A 198 -16.42 -12.63 34.16
CA GLU A 198 -16.72 -13.21 32.87
C GLU A 198 -15.41 -13.47 32.12
N LEU A 199 -15.00 -14.74 32.10
CA LEU A 199 -13.77 -15.18 31.44
C LEU A 199 -14.06 -15.58 29.98
N PRO A 200 -13.07 -15.45 29.08
CA PRO A 200 -13.18 -16.00 27.74
C PRO A 200 -13.52 -17.50 27.79
N SER A 201 -14.27 -17.97 26.80
CA SER A 201 -14.84 -19.33 26.78
C SER A 201 -13.80 -20.44 26.97
N ALA A 202 -12.59 -20.25 26.43
CA ALA A 202 -11.47 -21.19 26.59
C ALA A 202 -11.04 -21.42 28.05
N TYR A 203 -11.30 -20.47 28.95
CA TYR A 203 -10.91 -20.51 30.36
C TYR A 203 -12.06 -20.85 31.32
N ILE A 204 -13.29 -21.00 30.82
CA ILE A 204 -14.44 -21.42 31.64
C ILE A 204 -14.19 -22.75 32.36
N PRO A 205 -13.65 -23.81 31.72
CA PRO A 205 -13.34 -25.06 32.43
C PRO A 205 -12.35 -24.90 33.58
N LEU A 206 -11.45 -23.91 33.49
CA LEU A 206 -10.49 -23.60 34.56
C LEU A 206 -11.19 -22.90 35.73
N ARG A 207 -12.10 -21.96 35.46
CA ARG A 207 -12.94 -21.31 36.49
C ARG A 207 -13.80 -22.31 37.24
N ASP A 208 -14.45 -23.21 36.49
CA ASP A 208 -15.43 -24.15 37.01
C ASP A 208 -14.77 -25.38 37.65
N ASN A 209 -13.44 -25.44 37.67
CA ASN A 209 -12.69 -26.50 38.35
C ASN A 209 -13.08 -26.56 39.84
N PRO A 210 -13.43 -27.73 40.41
CA PRO A 210 -13.84 -27.85 41.80
C PRO A 210 -12.83 -27.32 42.82
N LEU A 211 -11.53 -27.41 42.55
CA LEU A 211 -10.50 -26.90 43.46
C LEU A 211 -10.46 -25.36 43.50
N ILE A 212 -10.84 -24.72 42.39
CA ILE A 212 -10.88 -23.25 42.26
C ILE A 212 -12.26 -22.71 42.65
N SER A 213 -13.32 -23.47 42.40
CA SER A 213 -14.71 -23.08 42.69
C SER A 213 -15.21 -23.48 44.09
N ARG A 214 -14.57 -24.45 44.76
CA ARG A 214 -14.90 -24.91 46.13
C ARG A 214 -13.77 -24.67 47.14
N CYS A 215 -13.30 -23.44 47.21
CA CYS A 215 -12.65 -23.02 48.43
C CYS A 215 -13.67 -22.95 49.61
N ALA A 216 -14.98 -22.78 49.38
CA ALA A 216 -15.95 -22.53 50.47
C ALA A 216 -16.38 -23.70 51.39
N ILE A 217 -15.61 -24.79 51.59
CA ILE A 217 -16.03 -25.89 52.48
C ILE A 217 -14.85 -26.50 53.27
N ILE A 218 -14.32 -25.77 54.26
CA ILE A 218 -13.87 -26.34 55.55
C ILE A 218 -14.19 -25.29 56.63
#